data_AF-A0A7X5TVM7-F1
#
_entry.id   AF-A0A7X5TVM7-F1
#
_cell.length_a   1.000
_cell.length_b   1.000
_cell.length_c   1.000
_cell.angle_alpha   90.00
_cell.angle_beta   90.00
_cell.angle_gamma   90.00
#
_symmetry.space_group_name_H-M   'P 1'
#
loop_
_entity.id
_entity.type
_entity.pdbx_description
1 polymer ?
#
loop_
_entity_poly.entity_id
_entity_poly.type
_entity_poly.pdbx_seq_one_letter_code
_entity_poly.pdbx_strand_id
1 'polypeptide(L)'
;MGVSLQELLDWPTEIGNLASATHAVAATHNRSAEFYRSLASASTWEGAAGATAQQAMVASAGDHEDAADRIGKAARAMDHAEQESESLATDVKTILNDAAAAPAVEVNTATNEVIPPDTSYLTEEAAAAVAAKVASLQTRITVVLARGVAVDAELAQAISSASGVPAAKAPQPTAAQSPPAQPAPPQPNSLDEALGQLAGGDGPLRPPKPRPPMDPAEAERAKAALRQVMANDGVPPDQIEARVNELRESMS
;
A
#
# COMPACT_ATOMS: atom_id res chain seq x y z
N MET A 1 1.99 -4.81 3.99
CA MET A 1 3.09 -5.62 3.41
C MET A 1 3.90 -4.70 2.52
N GLY A 2 5.21 -4.92 2.40
CA GLY A 2 6.05 -4.19 1.45
C GLY A 2 6.28 -5.02 0.19
N VAL A 3 6.78 -4.37 -0.85
CA VAL A 3 7.05 -4.96 -2.17
C VAL A 3 8.04 -6.15 -2.06
N SER A 4 7.87 -7.18 -2.90
CA SER A 4 8.79 -8.33 -2.99
C SER A 4 9.67 -8.31 -4.25
N LEU A 5 10.82 -8.98 -4.21
CA LEU A 5 11.69 -9.16 -5.39
C LEU A 5 10.98 -9.93 -6.51
N GLN A 6 10.06 -10.85 -6.17
CA GLN A 6 9.22 -11.55 -7.13
C GLN A 6 8.27 -10.58 -7.85
N GLU A 7 7.55 -9.77 -7.08
CA GLU A 7 6.64 -8.75 -7.59
C GLU A 7 7.35 -7.73 -8.50
N LEU A 8 8.58 -7.31 -8.14
CA LEU A 8 9.42 -6.46 -9.00
C LEU A 8 9.82 -7.10 -10.35
N LEU A 9 9.81 -8.44 -10.47
CA LEU A 9 10.06 -9.13 -11.73
C LEU A 9 8.82 -9.20 -12.62
N ASP A 10 7.62 -9.19 -12.01
CA ASP A 10 6.33 -9.32 -12.68
C ASP A 10 5.76 -7.95 -13.12
N TRP A 11 6.04 -6.89 -12.36
CA TRP A 11 5.62 -5.50 -12.59
C TRP A 11 5.71 -4.98 -14.04
N PRO A 12 6.79 -5.18 -14.83
CA PRO A 12 6.89 -4.59 -16.17
C PRO A 12 5.71 -4.93 -17.07
N THR A 13 5.21 -6.16 -17.00
CA THR A 13 4.05 -6.58 -17.80
C THR A 13 2.75 -5.99 -17.27
N GLU A 14 2.59 -5.89 -15.95
CA GLU A 14 1.36 -5.36 -15.33
C GLU A 14 1.23 -3.85 -15.54
N ILE A 15 2.32 -3.10 -15.33
CA ILE A 15 2.36 -1.64 -15.48
C ILE A 15 2.20 -1.25 -16.96
N GLY A 16 2.88 -1.91 -17.89
CA GLY A 16 2.74 -1.65 -19.33
C GLY A 16 1.33 -1.92 -19.86
N ASN A 17 0.67 -2.98 -19.37
CA ASN A 17 -0.73 -3.26 -19.69
C ASN A 17 -1.66 -2.14 -19.17
N LEU A 18 -1.43 -1.63 -17.97
CA LEU A 18 -2.20 -0.53 -17.37
C LEU A 18 -1.96 0.80 -18.12
N ALA A 19 -0.72 1.11 -18.47
CA ALA A 19 -0.36 2.29 -19.25
C ALA A 19 -1.07 2.28 -20.62
N SER A 20 -0.96 1.16 -21.34
CA SER A 20 -1.61 0.93 -22.64
C SER A 20 -3.15 1.09 -22.58
N ALA A 21 -3.80 0.49 -21.57
CA ALA A 21 -5.22 0.67 -21.33
C ALA A 21 -5.60 2.13 -21.04
N THR A 22 -4.77 2.85 -20.28
CA THR A 22 -5.00 4.26 -19.92
C THR A 22 -4.85 5.18 -21.13
N HIS A 23 -3.87 4.94 -22.01
CA HIS A 23 -3.76 5.61 -23.32
C HIS A 23 -5.00 5.36 -24.20
N ALA A 24 -5.51 4.12 -24.24
CA ALA A 24 -6.71 3.79 -25.01
C ALA A 24 -7.97 4.51 -24.50
N VAL A 25 -8.09 4.75 -23.18
CA VAL A 25 -9.17 5.56 -22.59
C VAL A 25 -9.02 7.04 -22.99
N ALA A 26 -7.82 7.63 -22.90
CA ALA A 26 -7.57 9.00 -23.34
C ALA A 26 -7.92 9.19 -24.84
N ALA A 27 -7.48 8.27 -25.69
CA ALA A 27 -7.81 8.24 -27.12
C ALA A 27 -9.31 8.01 -27.40
N THR A 28 -10.06 7.43 -26.46
CA THR A 28 -11.53 7.32 -26.55
C THR A 28 -12.19 8.65 -26.25
N HIS A 29 -11.74 9.36 -25.21
CA HIS A 29 -12.25 10.69 -24.88
C HIS A 29 -12.01 11.71 -26.02
N ASN A 30 -10.83 11.71 -26.65
CA ASN A 30 -10.57 12.57 -27.82
C ASN A 30 -11.57 12.31 -28.97
N ARG A 31 -11.84 11.05 -29.30
CA ARG A 31 -12.84 10.69 -30.33
C ARG A 31 -14.27 11.11 -29.94
N SER A 32 -14.62 11.08 -28.66
CA SER A 32 -15.89 11.61 -28.16
C SER A 32 -15.98 13.13 -28.33
N ALA A 33 -14.90 13.88 -28.06
CA ALA A 33 -14.87 15.32 -28.28
C ALA A 33 -15.03 15.69 -29.77
N GLU A 34 -14.33 14.98 -30.66
CA GLU A 34 -14.47 15.12 -32.11
C GLU A 34 -15.91 14.84 -32.58
N PHE A 35 -16.54 13.78 -32.05
CA PHE A 35 -17.94 13.44 -32.34
C PHE A 35 -18.90 14.58 -31.94
N TYR A 36 -18.80 15.12 -30.73
CA TYR A 36 -19.66 16.23 -30.30
C TYR A 36 -19.45 17.51 -31.10
N ARG A 37 -18.21 17.83 -31.51
CA ARG A 37 -17.92 18.94 -32.44
C ARG A 37 -18.54 18.72 -33.82
N SER A 38 -18.47 17.49 -34.33
CA SER A 38 -19.08 17.11 -35.60
C SER A 38 -20.60 17.31 -35.56
N LEU A 39 -21.27 16.84 -34.50
CA LEU A 39 -22.70 17.08 -34.28
C LEU A 39 -23.04 18.57 -34.18
N ALA A 40 -22.27 19.34 -33.41
CA ALA A 40 -22.47 20.79 -33.25
C ALA A 40 -22.31 21.57 -34.58
N SER A 41 -21.46 21.07 -35.48
CA SER A 41 -21.18 21.66 -36.80
C SER A 41 -22.19 21.22 -37.87
N ALA A 42 -22.72 20.00 -37.76
CA ALA A 42 -23.71 19.45 -38.69
C ALA A 42 -25.16 19.87 -38.37
N SER A 43 -25.42 20.42 -37.18
CA SER A 43 -26.75 20.88 -36.77
C SER A 43 -27.25 22.05 -37.62
N THR A 44 -28.40 21.86 -38.26
CA THR A 44 -29.14 22.90 -39.00
C THR A 44 -30.30 23.48 -38.17
N TRP A 45 -30.41 23.15 -36.88
CA TRP A 45 -31.50 23.61 -36.04
C TRP A 45 -31.31 25.09 -35.64
N GLU A 46 -32.17 25.96 -36.17
CA GLU A 46 -32.20 27.38 -35.86
C GLU A 46 -33.02 27.73 -34.59
N GLY A 47 -32.85 28.97 -34.11
CA GLY A 47 -33.54 29.50 -32.94
C GLY A 47 -32.86 29.17 -31.60
N ALA A 48 -33.45 29.64 -30.51
CA ALA A 48 -32.83 29.57 -29.18
C ALA A 48 -32.52 28.13 -28.73
N ALA A 49 -33.42 27.17 -29.00
CA ALA A 49 -33.20 25.76 -28.64
C ALA A 49 -32.01 25.14 -29.41
N GLY A 50 -31.89 25.43 -30.71
CA GLY A 50 -30.76 24.98 -31.53
C GLY A 50 -29.43 25.58 -31.08
N ALA A 51 -29.41 26.88 -30.75
CA ALA A 51 -28.25 27.55 -30.17
C ALA A 51 -27.84 26.96 -28.81
N THR A 52 -28.81 26.66 -27.93
CA THR A 52 -28.55 25.97 -26.64
C THR A 52 -28.00 24.56 -26.87
N ALA A 53 -28.55 23.79 -27.81
CA ALA A 53 -28.06 22.46 -28.14
C ALA A 53 -26.62 22.50 -28.69
N GLN A 54 -26.30 23.46 -29.56
CA GLN A 54 -24.94 23.66 -30.08
C GLN A 54 -23.95 23.99 -28.96
N GLN A 55 -24.31 24.91 -28.06
CA GLN A 55 -23.47 25.25 -26.90
C GLN A 55 -23.26 24.05 -25.98
N ALA A 56 -24.31 23.26 -25.70
CA ALA A 56 -24.20 22.06 -24.88
C ALA A 56 -23.28 21.01 -25.52
N MET A 57 -23.36 20.79 -26.83
CA MET A 57 -22.46 19.87 -27.54
C MET A 57 -21.01 20.36 -27.53
N VAL A 58 -20.76 21.66 -27.73
CA VAL A 58 -19.40 22.23 -27.63
C VAL A 58 -18.85 22.14 -26.20
N ALA A 59 -19.67 22.35 -25.18
CA ALA A 59 -19.28 22.17 -23.78
C ALA A 59 -18.92 20.70 -23.48
N SER A 60 -19.76 19.74 -23.89
CA SER A 60 -19.47 18.32 -23.75
C SER A 60 -18.20 17.89 -24.48
N ALA A 61 -17.88 18.50 -25.62
CA ALA A 61 -16.61 18.27 -26.29
C ALA A 61 -15.41 18.72 -25.44
N GLY A 62 -15.50 19.90 -24.80
CA GLY A 62 -14.49 20.39 -23.87
C GLY A 62 -14.31 19.50 -22.64
N ASP A 63 -15.41 19.06 -22.02
CA ASP A 63 -15.36 18.11 -20.87
C ASP A 63 -14.64 16.80 -21.24
N HIS A 64 -14.85 16.32 -22.48
CA HIS A 64 -14.14 15.15 -22.99
C HIS A 64 -12.65 15.42 -23.24
N GLU A 65 -12.26 16.59 -23.72
CA GLU A 65 -10.85 16.97 -23.88
C GLU A 65 -10.13 17.08 -22.54
N ASP A 66 -10.70 17.78 -21.55
CA ASP A 66 -10.10 17.92 -20.21
C ASP A 66 -9.89 16.55 -19.56
N ALA A 67 -10.82 15.61 -19.77
CA ALA A 67 -10.66 14.22 -19.34
C ALA A 67 -9.57 13.48 -20.13
N ALA A 68 -9.50 13.61 -21.46
CA ALA A 68 -8.45 13.00 -22.28
C ALA A 68 -7.06 13.52 -21.88
N ASP A 69 -6.95 14.81 -21.60
CA ASP A 69 -5.71 15.49 -21.25
C ASP A 69 -5.21 15.09 -19.86
N ARG A 70 -6.13 14.93 -18.89
CA ARG A 70 -5.83 14.39 -17.56
C ARG A 70 -5.38 12.92 -17.63
N ILE A 71 -6.14 12.08 -18.32
CA ILE A 71 -5.88 10.64 -18.43
C ILE A 71 -4.60 10.39 -19.24
N GLY A 72 -4.35 11.15 -20.30
CA GLY A 72 -3.12 11.06 -21.08
C GLY A 72 -1.86 11.55 -20.34
N LYS A 73 -1.99 12.49 -19.40
CA LYS A 73 -0.89 12.85 -18.46
C LYS A 73 -0.58 11.71 -17.51
N ALA A 74 -1.60 11.05 -16.97
CA ALA A 74 -1.44 9.87 -16.12
C ALA A 74 -0.83 8.68 -16.87
N ALA A 75 -1.28 8.40 -18.10
CA ALA A 75 -0.71 7.35 -18.94
C ALA A 75 0.80 7.54 -19.15
N ARG A 76 1.26 8.78 -19.42
CA ARG A 76 2.70 9.09 -19.52
C ARG A 76 3.49 8.92 -18.22
N ALA A 77 2.84 9.07 -17.06
CA ALA A 77 3.48 8.74 -15.78
C ALA A 77 3.57 7.22 -15.57
N MET A 78 2.58 6.45 -16.06
CA MET A 78 2.64 4.99 -16.09
C MET A 78 3.70 4.48 -17.06
N ASP A 79 3.89 5.10 -18.24
CA ASP A 79 4.98 4.80 -19.18
C ASP A 79 6.37 4.97 -18.51
N HIS A 80 6.51 5.92 -17.58
CA HIS A 80 7.75 6.11 -16.82
C HIS A 80 7.93 5.04 -15.74
N ALA A 81 6.85 4.72 -14.99
CA ALA A 81 6.87 3.64 -14.01
C ALA A 81 7.15 2.26 -14.66
N GLU A 82 6.69 2.03 -15.89
CA GLU A 82 7.03 0.85 -16.69
C GLU A 82 8.55 0.77 -16.92
N GLN A 83 9.17 1.84 -17.44
CA GLN A 83 10.62 1.91 -17.69
C GLN A 83 11.46 1.72 -16.42
N GLU A 84 11.07 2.34 -15.30
CA GLU A 84 11.74 2.11 -14.01
C GLU A 84 11.54 0.67 -13.49
N SER A 85 10.38 0.06 -13.73
CA SER A 85 10.15 -1.35 -13.38
C SER A 85 10.99 -2.31 -14.25
N GLU A 86 11.23 -2.02 -15.53
CA GLU A 86 12.16 -2.77 -16.38
C GLU A 86 13.61 -2.68 -15.87
N SER A 87 14.02 -1.48 -15.42
CA SER A 87 15.30 -1.27 -14.74
C SER A 87 15.38 -2.10 -13.45
N LEU A 88 14.35 -2.05 -12.59
CA LEU A 88 14.29 -2.81 -11.35
C LEU A 88 14.33 -4.32 -11.59
N ALA A 89 13.54 -4.85 -12.53
CA ALA A 89 13.56 -6.25 -12.89
C ALA A 89 14.96 -6.70 -13.41
N THR A 90 15.69 -5.81 -14.09
CA THR A 90 17.06 -6.05 -14.53
C THR A 90 18.07 -6.06 -13.37
N ASP A 91 17.91 -5.15 -12.41
CA ASP A 91 18.71 -5.12 -11.18
C ASP A 91 18.45 -6.36 -10.30
N VAL A 92 17.19 -6.78 -10.15
CA VAL A 92 16.82 -8.04 -9.46
C VAL A 92 17.47 -9.24 -10.14
N LYS A 93 17.35 -9.37 -11.48
CA LYS A 93 18.02 -10.45 -12.23
C LYS A 93 19.54 -10.44 -12.01
N THR A 94 20.15 -9.26 -11.92
CA THR A 94 21.60 -9.09 -11.66
C THR A 94 21.97 -9.48 -10.23
N ILE A 95 21.10 -9.24 -9.24
CA ILE A 95 21.26 -9.74 -7.86
C ILE A 95 21.16 -11.27 -7.82
N LEU A 96 20.16 -11.86 -8.47
CA LEU A 96 19.95 -13.31 -8.46
C LEU A 96 21.07 -14.06 -9.21
N ASN A 97 21.56 -13.51 -10.33
CA ASN A 97 22.70 -14.07 -11.07
C ASN A 97 24.00 -14.04 -10.25
N ASP A 98 24.26 -12.94 -9.53
CA ASP A 98 25.40 -12.87 -8.61
C ASP A 98 25.22 -13.85 -7.44
N ALA A 99 24.04 -13.90 -6.81
CA ALA A 99 23.74 -14.86 -5.74
C ALA A 99 24.03 -16.32 -6.15
N ALA A 100 23.63 -16.72 -7.36
CA ALA A 100 23.89 -18.05 -7.92
C ALA A 100 25.36 -18.33 -8.30
N ALA A 101 26.18 -17.30 -8.55
CA ALA A 101 27.61 -17.47 -8.83
C ALA A 101 28.38 -18.00 -7.60
N ALA A 102 29.55 -18.61 -7.79
CA ALA A 102 30.34 -19.10 -6.65
C ALA A 102 30.92 -17.95 -5.80
N PRO A 103 30.90 -18.03 -4.45
CA PRO A 103 30.18 -19.01 -3.64
C PRO A 103 28.67 -18.77 -3.70
N ALA A 104 27.89 -19.83 -3.95
CA ALA A 104 26.44 -19.71 -4.12
C ALA A 104 25.75 -19.33 -2.80
N VAL A 105 24.80 -18.41 -2.88
CA VAL A 105 23.97 -17.95 -1.76
C VAL A 105 22.52 -17.97 -2.24
N GLU A 106 21.61 -18.50 -1.43
CA GLU A 106 20.20 -18.56 -1.79
C GLU A 106 19.51 -17.22 -1.48
N VAL A 107 18.58 -16.80 -2.35
CA VAL A 107 17.77 -15.59 -2.16
C VAL A 107 16.31 -15.98 -2.38
N ASN A 108 15.49 -15.82 -1.36
CA ASN A 108 14.06 -16.05 -1.44
C ASN A 108 13.38 -14.78 -2.01
N THR A 109 12.89 -14.86 -3.25
CA THR A 109 12.28 -13.71 -3.95
C THR A 109 10.94 -13.29 -3.37
N ALA A 110 10.25 -14.15 -2.61
CA ALA A 110 8.97 -13.85 -2.00
C ALA A 110 9.10 -13.20 -0.60
N THR A 111 10.12 -13.58 0.19
CA THR A 111 10.37 -12.98 1.52
C THR A 111 11.45 -11.91 1.52
N ASN A 112 12.16 -11.73 0.40
CA ASN A 112 13.34 -10.88 0.24
C ASN A 112 14.56 -11.30 1.09
N GLU A 113 14.55 -12.51 1.64
CA GLU A 113 15.60 -12.99 2.54
C GLU A 113 16.80 -13.56 1.78
N VAL A 114 18.00 -13.25 2.26
CA VAL A 114 19.26 -13.87 1.81
C VAL A 114 19.61 -14.98 2.79
N ILE A 115 19.61 -16.22 2.31
CA ILE A 115 19.84 -17.43 3.09
C ILE A 115 21.32 -17.82 2.92
N PRO A 116 22.17 -17.65 3.96
CA PRO A 116 23.58 -18.02 3.89
C PRO A 116 23.70 -19.56 3.84
N PRO A 117 24.62 -20.11 3.01
CA PRO A 117 24.95 -21.52 3.08
C PRO A 117 25.65 -21.85 4.42
N ASP A 118 25.65 -23.12 4.81
CA ASP A 118 26.52 -23.57 5.91
C ASP A 118 27.99 -23.35 5.51
N THR A 119 28.77 -22.78 6.42
CA THR A 119 30.21 -22.49 6.25
C THR A 119 31.08 -23.22 7.27
N SER A 120 30.50 -24.08 8.12
CA SER A 120 31.20 -24.82 9.19
C SER A 120 32.36 -25.70 8.71
N TYR A 121 32.36 -26.07 7.43
CA TYR A 121 33.36 -26.89 6.75
C TYR A 121 34.38 -26.07 5.93
N LEU A 122 34.25 -24.74 5.87
CA LEU A 122 35.12 -23.85 5.09
C LEU A 122 36.32 -23.34 5.89
N THR A 123 37.34 -22.84 5.20
CA THR A 123 38.39 -22.03 5.83
C THR A 123 37.83 -20.68 6.27
N GLU A 124 38.49 -20.02 7.25
CA GLU A 124 38.09 -18.68 7.71
C GLU A 124 37.99 -17.66 6.56
N GLU A 125 38.92 -17.72 5.61
CA GLU A 125 38.93 -16.87 4.41
C GLU A 125 37.71 -17.12 3.51
N ALA A 126 37.37 -18.39 3.24
CA ALA A 126 36.21 -18.74 2.43
C ALA A 126 34.88 -18.44 3.14
N ALA A 127 34.80 -18.64 4.46
CA ALA A 127 33.66 -18.25 5.27
C ALA A 127 33.48 -16.72 5.29
N ALA A 128 34.57 -15.95 5.39
CA ALA A 128 34.55 -14.49 5.30
C ALA A 128 34.10 -14.00 3.92
N ALA A 129 34.52 -14.66 2.83
CA ALA A 129 34.06 -14.36 1.48
C ALA A 129 32.55 -14.60 1.30
N VAL A 130 32.01 -15.70 1.86
CA VAL A 130 30.55 -15.95 1.91
C VAL A 130 29.83 -14.86 2.71
N ALA A 131 30.31 -14.52 3.91
CA ALA A 131 29.69 -13.49 4.74
C ALA A 131 29.68 -12.10 4.07
N ALA A 132 30.79 -11.73 3.41
CA ALA A 132 30.88 -10.49 2.64
C ALA A 132 29.87 -10.46 1.47
N LYS A 133 29.71 -11.58 0.76
CA LYS A 133 28.72 -11.72 -0.31
C LYS A 133 27.29 -11.61 0.20
N VAL A 134 26.95 -12.28 1.31
CA VAL A 134 25.64 -12.20 1.96
C VAL A 134 25.30 -10.75 2.33
N ALA A 135 26.23 -10.02 2.96
CA ALA A 135 26.04 -8.62 3.31
C ALA A 135 25.87 -7.70 2.07
N SER A 136 26.62 -7.97 0.99
CA SER A 136 26.48 -7.25 -0.29
C SER A 136 25.12 -7.47 -0.93
N LEU A 137 24.64 -8.72 -0.98
CA LEU A 137 23.32 -9.07 -1.51
C LEU A 137 22.20 -8.43 -0.69
N GLN A 138 22.25 -8.51 0.64
CA GLN A 138 21.27 -7.86 1.54
C GLN A 138 21.21 -6.34 1.32
N THR A 139 22.37 -5.69 1.14
CA THR A 139 22.46 -4.24 0.87
C THR A 139 21.80 -3.91 -0.48
N ARG A 140 22.12 -4.66 -1.54
CA ARG A 140 21.58 -4.43 -2.89
C ARG A 140 20.07 -4.69 -2.97
N ILE A 141 19.59 -5.75 -2.32
CA ILE A 141 18.15 -6.04 -2.18
C ILE A 141 17.45 -4.88 -1.47
N THR A 142 17.98 -4.38 -0.36
CA THR A 142 17.41 -3.24 0.36
C THR A 142 17.30 -1.99 -0.53
N VAL A 143 18.32 -1.69 -1.35
CA VAL A 143 18.31 -0.57 -2.30
C VAL A 143 17.26 -0.75 -3.39
N VAL A 144 17.16 -1.95 -3.98
CA VAL A 144 16.20 -2.27 -5.04
C VAL A 144 14.76 -2.20 -4.52
N LEU A 145 14.49 -2.72 -3.31
CA LEU A 145 13.17 -2.61 -2.68
C LEU A 145 12.80 -1.16 -2.35
N ALA A 146 13.75 -0.34 -1.91
CA ALA A 146 13.51 1.08 -1.65
C ALA A 146 13.17 1.87 -2.92
N ARG A 147 13.82 1.56 -4.05
CA ARG A 147 13.41 2.10 -5.37
C ARG A 147 12.04 1.56 -5.79
N GLY A 148 11.76 0.27 -5.57
CA GLY A 148 10.44 -0.32 -5.80
C GLY A 148 9.32 0.45 -5.11
N VAL A 149 9.47 0.73 -3.81
CA VAL A 149 8.49 1.54 -3.04
C VAL A 149 8.31 2.96 -3.60
N ALA A 150 9.34 3.57 -4.19
CA ALA A 150 9.21 4.87 -4.85
C ALA A 150 8.39 4.76 -6.14
N VAL A 151 8.65 3.75 -6.99
CA VAL A 151 7.91 3.49 -8.23
C VAL A 151 6.45 3.15 -7.97
N ASP A 152 6.15 2.34 -6.94
CA ASP A 152 4.78 2.06 -6.48
C ASP A 152 4.04 3.34 -6.07
N ALA A 153 4.69 4.23 -5.31
CA ALA A 153 4.09 5.49 -4.90
C ALA A 153 3.83 6.44 -6.08
N GLU A 154 4.71 6.49 -7.08
CA GLU A 154 4.52 7.26 -8.30
C GLU A 154 3.40 6.69 -9.18
N LEU A 155 3.33 5.36 -9.34
CA LEU A 155 2.27 4.66 -10.04
C LEU A 155 0.90 4.88 -9.36
N ALA A 156 0.83 4.80 -8.03
CA ALA A 156 -0.37 5.10 -7.26
C ALA A 156 -0.84 6.56 -7.47
N GLN A 157 0.09 7.51 -7.60
CA GLN A 157 -0.21 8.89 -7.97
C GLN A 157 -0.76 9.01 -9.40
N ALA A 158 -0.16 8.31 -10.38
CA ALA A 158 -0.65 8.29 -11.75
C ALA A 158 -2.09 7.74 -11.83
N ILE A 159 -2.38 6.62 -11.15
CA ILE A 159 -3.72 6.03 -11.05
C ILE A 159 -4.71 7.01 -10.38
N SER A 160 -4.30 7.67 -9.30
CA SER A 160 -5.10 8.68 -8.61
C SER A 160 -5.43 9.86 -9.51
N SER A 161 -4.44 10.35 -10.26
CA SER A 161 -4.59 11.45 -11.23
C SER A 161 -5.52 11.09 -12.41
N ALA A 162 -5.45 9.85 -12.93
CA ALA A 162 -6.36 9.39 -13.98
C ALA A 162 -7.82 9.33 -13.49
N SER A 163 -8.03 8.63 -12.37
CA SER A 163 -9.34 8.27 -11.83
C SER A 163 -10.06 9.41 -11.10
N GLY A 164 -9.31 10.38 -10.55
CA GLY A 164 -9.83 11.38 -9.62
C GLY A 164 -10.11 10.83 -8.21
N VAL A 165 -9.80 9.55 -7.94
CA VAL A 165 -9.90 8.93 -6.63
C VAL A 165 -8.58 9.16 -5.89
N PRO A 166 -8.55 9.60 -4.61
CA PRO A 166 -7.31 9.74 -3.85
C PRO A 166 -6.53 8.42 -3.79
N ALA A 167 -5.21 8.50 -3.97
CA ALA A 167 -4.33 7.34 -3.77
C ALA A 167 -4.54 6.74 -2.38
N ALA A 168 -4.60 5.41 -2.30
CA ALA A 168 -4.66 4.71 -1.02
C ALA A 168 -3.40 5.05 -0.20
N LYS A 169 -3.54 5.18 1.12
CA LYS A 169 -2.36 5.29 1.99
C LYS A 169 -1.58 3.98 1.88
N ALA A 170 -0.31 4.08 1.50
CA ALA A 170 0.60 2.95 1.47
C ALA A 170 0.52 2.18 2.81
N PRO A 171 0.47 0.84 2.80
CA PRO A 171 0.46 0.06 4.03
C PRO A 171 1.67 0.44 4.88
N GLN A 172 1.46 0.96 6.09
CA GLN A 172 2.57 1.23 6.99
C GLN A 172 3.37 -0.07 7.18
N PRO A 173 4.71 -0.04 7.09
CA PRO A 173 5.50 -1.21 7.37
C PRO A 173 5.26 -1.61 8.82
N THR A 174 4.57 -2.74 9.02
CA THR A 174 4.60 -3.45 10.29
C THR A 174 6.06 -3.77 10.56
N ALA A 175 6.66 -3.05 11.53
CA ALA A 175 8.07 -3.15 11.80
C ALA A 175 8.46 -4.63 11.98
N ALA A 176 9.41 -5.10 11.17
CA ALA A 176 10.02 -6.40 11.37
C ALA A 176 10.53 -6.45 12.82
N GLN A 177 10.14 -7.50 13.55
CA GLN A 177 10.40 -7.61 14.97
C GLN A 177 11.91 -7.66 15.21
N SER A 178 12.48 -6.52 15.61
CA SER A 178 13.86 -6.46 16.06
C SER A 178 13.97 -7.22 17.39
N PRO A 179 15.08 -7.92 17.68
CA PRO A 179 15.26 -8.64 18.94
C PRO A 179 15.05 -7.72 20.16
N PRO A 180 14.56 -8.25 21.29
CA PRO A 180 14.06 -7.42 22.39
C PRO A 180 15.16 -6.54 22.98
N ALA A 181 15.05 -5.23 22.73
CA ALA A 181 15.77 -4.22 23.50
C ALA A 181 15.35 -4.29 24.97
N GLN A 182 16.31 -4.08 25.87
CA GLN A 182 16.08 -4.12 27.31
C GLN A 182 14.99 -3.11 27.73
N PRO A 183 14.15 -3.44 28.72
CA PRO A 183 13.05 -2.57 29.11
C PRO A 183 13.58 -1.26 29.69
N ALA A 184 13.20 -0.14 29.06
CA ALA A 184 13.29 1.17 29.67
C ALA A 184 12.39 1.21 30.94
N PRO A 185 12.77 1.94 31.99
CA PRO A 185 11.95 2.03 33.20
C PRO A 185 10.60 2.70 32.89
N PRO A 186 9.49 2.24 33.50
CA PRO A 186 8.18 2.81 33.26
C PRO A 186 8.12 4.26 33.74
N GLN A 187 7.52 5.14 32.94
CA GLN A 187 7.21 6.50 33.39
C GLN A 187 5.93 6.47 34.26
N PRO A 188 5.89 7.21 35.39
CA PRO A 188 4.71 7.29 36.24
C PRO A 188 3.58 8.06 35.55
N ASN A 189 2.35 7.57 35.68
CA ASN A 189 1.16 8.16 35.06
C ASN A 189 0.41 9.14 35.99
N SER A 190 1.00 9.46 37.15
CA SER A 190 0.54 10.55 38.05
C SER A 190 1.69 11.11 38.89
N LEU A 191 1.51 12.33 39.43
CA LEU A 191 2.50 12.98 40.30
C LEU A 191 2.71 12.22 41.63
N ASP A 192 1.64 11.65 42.19
CA ASP A 192 1.72 10.80 43.38
C ASP A 192 2.44 9.47 43.11
N GLU A 193 2.25 8.89 41.92
CA GLU A 193 3.00 7.70 41.49
C GLU A 193 4.49 8.01 41.26
N ALA A 194 4.83 9.22 40.78
CA ALA A 194 6.23 9.66 40.70
C ALA A 194 6.89 9.80 42.08
N LEU A 195 6.15 10.28 43.08
CA LEU A 195 6.60 10.33 44.48
C LEU A 195 6.69 8.93 45.11
N GLY A 196 5.77 8.01 44.80
CA GLY A 196 5.78 6.63 45.26
C GLY A 196 6.90 5.77 44.65
N GLN A 197 7.21 5.97 43.37
CA GLN A 197 8.33 5.29 42.70
C GLN A 197 9.70 5.73 43.25
N LEU A 198 9.81 6.91 43.88
CA LEU A 198 11.00 7.31 44.65
C LEU A 198 11.17 6.55 45.99
N ALA A 199 10.15 5.82 46.46
CA ALA A 199 10.14 5.21 47.81
C ALA A 199 10.33 3.68 47.84
N GLY A 200 9.92 2.94 46.79
CA GLY A 200 10.35 1.56 46.47
C GLY A 200 9.78 0.37 47.27
N GLY A 201 9.44 -0.72 46.56
CA GLY A 201 9.17 -2.08 47.10
C GLY A 201 7.76 -2.31 47.68
N ASP A 202 7.27 -3.54 47.89
CA ASP A 202 7.76 -4.91 47.56
C ASP A 202 6.65 -5.96 47.85
N GLY A 203 6.72 -7.19 47.30
CA GLY A 203 6.07 -8.38 47.92
C GLY A 203 5.29 -9.38 47.03
N PRO A 204 5.11 -10.67 47.42
CA PRO A 204 5.11 -11.77 46.43
C PRO A 204 3.92 -12.78 46.38
N LEU A 205 3.51 -13.11 45.14
CA LEU A 205 3.17 -14.42 44.54
C LEU A 205 2.04 -15.39 45.07
N ARG A 206 0.95 -15.47 44.26
CA ARG A 206 0.18 -16.68 43.78
C ARG A 206 -0.70 -17.50 44.76
N PRO A 207 -1.60 -18.40 44.29
CA PRO A 207 -2.19 -18.68 42.95
C PRO A 207 -3.76 -18.46 42.96
N PRO A 208 -4.68 -19.08 42.15
CA PRO A 208 -4.61 -19.96 40.95
C PRO A 208 -5.45 -19.48 39.72
N LYS A 209 -6.48 -20.24 39.27
CA LYS A 209 -7.42 -20.00 38.13
C LYS A 209 -8.84 -20.51 38.50
N PRO A 210 -9.94 -19.90 38.01
CA PRO A 210 -10.61 -20.36 36.77
C PRO A 210 -10.70 -19.27 35.68
N ARG A 211 -11.21 -19.60 34.47
CA ARG A 211 -11.52 -18.58 33.45
C ARG A 211 -12.80 -17.82 33.85
N PRO A 212 -12.77 -16.47 34.00
CA PRO A 212 -13.96 -15.70 34.35
C PRO A 212 -15.00 -15.67 33.22
N PRO A 213 -16.30 -15.46 33.53
CA PRO A 213 -17.24 -14.94 32.55
C PRO A 213 -16.79 -13.54 32.09
N MET A 214 -17.13 -13.15 30.85
CA MET A 214 -16.76 -11.83 30.30
C MET A 214 -17.21 -10.71 31.23
N ASP A 215 -16.28 -9.80 31.57
CA ASP A 215 -16.56 -8.66 32.43
C ASP A 215 -17.56 -7.72 31.72
N PRO A 216 -18.60 -7.20 32.40
CA PRO A 216 -19.49 -6.17 31.83
C PRO A 216 -18.75 -4.98 31.20
N ALA A 217 -17.58 -4.60 31.72
CA ALA A 217 -16.74 -3.55 31.15
C ALA A 217 -16.01 -4.00 29.87
N GLU A 218 -15.64 -5.27 29.73
CA GLU A 218 -15.12 -5.82 28.45
C GLU A 218 -16.24 -5.95 27.41
N ALA A 219 -17.45 -6.33 27.83
CA ALA A 219 -18.62 -6.34 26.96
C ALA A 219 -18.98 -4.94 26.45
N GLU A 220 -18.94 -3.90 27.30
CA GLU A 220 -19.13 -2.51 26.84
C GLU A 220 -17.99 -2.00 25.98
N ARG A 221 -16.73 -2.42 26.20
CA ARG A 221 -15.61 -2.11 25.30
C ARG A 221 -15.76 -2.78 23.94
N ALA A 222 -16.21 -4.03 23.89
CA ALA A 222 -16.52 -4.73 22.64
C ALA A 222 -17.66 -4.04 21.88
N LYS A 223 -18.72 -3.60 22.56
CA LYS A 223 -19.77 -2.77 21.96
C LYS A 223 -19.24 -1.42 21.49
N ALA A 224 -18.40 -0.74 22.25
CA ALA A 224 -17.78 0.53 21.84
C ALA A 224 -16.92 0.37 20.57
N ALA A 225 -16.14 -0.70 20.47
CA ALA A 225 -15.41 -1.04 19.26
C ALA A 225 -16.35 -1.33 18.07
N LEU A 226 -17.43 -2.09 18.29
CA LEU A 226 -18.42 -2.39 17.25
C LEU A 226 -19.17 -1.13 16.76
N ARG A 227 -19.53 -0.23 17.68
CA ARG A 227 -20.09 1.10 17.37
C ARG A 227 -19.12 1.92 16.52
N GLN A 228 -17.83 1.91 16.85
CA GLN A 228 -16.79 2.62 16.10
C GLN A 228 -16.60 2.05 14.68
N VAL A 229 -16.67 0.73 14.50
CA VAL A 229 -16.64 0.08 13.18
C VAL A 229 -17.86 0.50 12.35
N MET A 230 -19.08 0.39 12.90
CA MET A 230 -20.30 0.78 12.19
C MET A 230 -20.34 2.27 11.82
N ALA A 231 -19.78 3.15 12.66
CA ALA A 231 -19.64 4.58 12.34
C ALA A 231 -18.64 4.82 11.20
N ASN A 232 -17.55 4.06 11.12
CA ASN A 232 -16.59 4.13 10.02
C ASN A 232 -17.19 3.57 8.71
N ASP A 233 -18.10 2.58 8.78
CA ASP A 233 -18.86 2.03 7.66
C ASP A 233 -20.05 2.92 7.22
N GLY A 234 -20.19 4.12 7.79
CA GLY A 234 -21.19 5.12 7.38
C GLY A 234 -22.61 4.88 7.90
N VAL A 235 -22.80 4.02 8.93
CA VAL A 235 -24.12 3.79 9.53
C VAL A 235 -24.57 5.04 10.32
N PRO A 236 -25.80 5.55 10.12
CA PRO A 236 -26.32 6.71 10.85
C PRO A 236 -26.31 6.50 12.38
N PRO A 237 -25.92 7.49 13.20
CA PRO A 237 -25.77 7.33 14.65
C PRO A 237 -27.03 6.86 15.39
N ASP A 238 -28.21 7.19 14.88
CA ASP A 238 -29.52 6.79 15.36
C ASP A 238 -29.82 5.29 15.15
N GLN A 239 -29.10 4.61 14.26
CA GLN A 239 -29.30 3.19 13.94
C GLN A 239 -28.25 2.25 14.58
N ILE A 240 -27.14 2.80 15.09
CA ILE A 240 -26.02 2.01 15.63
C ILE A 240 -26.47 1.21 16.87
N GLU A 241 -27.16 1.84 17.83
CA GLU A 241 -27.60 1.16 19.07
C GLU A 241 -28.58 0.01 18.80
N ALA A 242 -29.47 0.16 17.82
CA ALA A 242 -30.42 -0.89 17.44
C ALA A 242 -29.70 -2.15 16.94
N ARG A 243 -28.74 -2.00 16.02
CA ARG A 243 -27.97 -3.11 15.46
C ARG A 243 -27.03 -3.76 16.47
N VAL A 244 -26.45 -2.97 17.38
CA VAL A 244 -25.63 -3.49 18.48
C VAL A 244 -26.46 -4.34 19.45
N ASN A 245 -27.74 -4.02 19.65
CA ASN A 245 -28.62 -4.85 20.48
C ASN A 245 -29.10 -6.12 19.77
N GLU A 246 -29.46 -6.06 18.48
CA GLU A 246 -29.82 -7.24 17.67
C GLU A 246 -28.67 -8.28 17.62
N LEU A 247 -27.42 -7.82 17.42
CA LEU A 247 -26.25 -8.70 17.43
C LEU A 247 -26.02 -9.37 18.79
N ARG A 248 -26.32 -8.69 19.90
CA ARG A 248 -26.23 -9.26 21.25
C ARG A 248 -27.29 -10.35 21.47
N GLU A 249 -28.51 -10.14 20.99
CA GLU A 249 -29.61 -11.12 21.12
C GLU A 249 -29.41 -12.35 20.23
N SER A 250 -28.62 -12.24 19.15
CA SER A 250 -28.20 -13.40 18.34
C SER A 250 -27.06 -14.25 18.94
N MET A 251 -26.46 -13.80 20.06
CA MET A 251 -25.30 -14.42 20.71
C MET A 251 -25.58 -14.95 22.13
N SER A 252 -26.84 -14.99 22.57
CA SER A 252 -27.29 -15.63 23.83
C SER A 252 -28.20 -16.82 23.56
#